data_AF-A0A8W8KLB2-F1
#
_entry.id   AF-A0A8W8KLB2-F1
#
_cell.length_a   1.000
_cell.length_b   1.000
_cell.length_c   1.000
_cell.angle_alpha   90.00
_cell.angle_beta   90.00
_cell.angle_gamma   90.00
#
_symmetry.space_group_name_H-M   'P 1'
#
loop_
_entity.id
_entity.type
_entity.pdbx_description
1 polymer ?
#
loop_
_entity_poly.entity_id
_entity_poly.type
_entity_poly.pdbx_seq_one_letter_code
_entity_poly.pdbx_strand_id
1 'polypeptide(L)'
;DHWPPVNLVCSYIPRSTFEALYGINLPPPSEGEDPNRLPTAEELLTTYGSMRGYMAVNGTPDCPRTARYILKDFVNGRLLYCHPPLDVDPEEFHDCGLVPKDLMEKQSALLKKKPKEATPSQSKLDKDFFKKLNVGMHSKGSVNIRQTGGVSMGGGSVSGSMTSVAGKPWKKHNNKGKREKLRRVYKDGE
;
A
#
# COMPACT_ATOMS: atom_id res chain seq x y z
N ASP A 1 18.85 14.31 21.41
CA ASP A 1 17.77 13.46 20.88
C ASP A 1 16.77 14.36 20.13
N HIS A 2 16.19 13.90 19.03
CA HIS A 2 15.36 14.71 18.14
C HIS A 2 13.89 14.29 18.11
N TRP A 3 13.56 13.09 18.59
CA TRP A 3 12.19 12.57 18.56
C TRP A 3 11.22 13.30 19.51
N PRO A 4 11.52 13.48 20.82
CA PRO A 4 10.59 14.12 21.74
C PRO A 4 10.14 15.54 21.34
N PRO A 5 11.04 16.47 20.95
CA PRO A 5 10.61 17.82 20.61
C PRO A 5 9.79 17.86 19.31
N VAL A 6 10.10 17.00 18.32
CA VAL A 6 9.32 16.94 17.09
C VAL A 6 7.94 16.33 17.35
N ASN A 7 7.87 15.32 18.23
CA ASN A 7 6.59 14.71 18.60
C ASN A 7 5.65 15.70 19.29
N LEU A 8 6.20 16.61 20.10
CA LEU A 8 5.43 17.71 20.69
C LEU A 8 4.90 18.67 19.61
N VAL A 9 5.71 19.05 18.64
CA VAL A 9 5.27 19.90 17.52
C VAL A 9 4.17 19.20 16.69
N CYS A 10 4.30 17.89 16.46
CA CYS A 10 3.26 17.10 15.79
C CYS A 10 1.95 17.02 16.60
N SER A 11 2.00 17.07 17.93
CA SER A 11 0.80 17.08 18.78
C SER A 11 0.02 18.40 18.72
N TYR A 12 0.68 19.48 18.31
CA TYR A 12 0.10 20.82 18.25
C TYR A 12 -0.43 21.19 16.87
N ILE A 13 0.21 20.69 15.82
CA ILE A 13 -0.03 21.15 14.46
C ILE A 13 -0.78 20.07 13.68
N PRO A 14 -1.92 20.40 13.06
CA PRO A 14 -2.68 19.43 12.29
C PRO A 14 -1.94 19.06 11.01
N ARG A 15 -2.19 17.83 10.55
CA ARG A 15 -1.61 17.25 9.34
C ARG A 15 -1.71 18.17 8.11
N SER A 16 -2.88 18.76 7.90
CA SER A 16 -3.16 19.66 6.78
C SER A 16 -2.20 20.85 6.72
N THR A 17 -1.75 21.36 7.87
CA THR A 17 -0.83 22.49 7.96
C THR A 17 0.59 22.09 7.54
N PHE A 18 1.05 20.90 7.90
CA PHE A 18 2.34 20.39 7.43
C PHE A 18 2.35 20.16 5.93
N GLU A 19 1.31 19.52 5.41
CA GLU A 19 1.14 19.29 3.98
C GLU A 19 1.15 20.64 3.23
N ALA A 20 0.39 21.63 3.72
CA ALA A 20 0.25 22.96 3.13
C ALA A 20 1.46 23.90 3.32
N LEU A 21 2.34 23.69 4.30
CA LEU A 21 3.53 24.53 4.48
C LEU A 21 4.76 23.94 3.80
N TYR A 22 4.91 22.63 3.89
CA TYR A 22 6.09 21.93 3.37
C TYR A 22 5.88 21.36 1.98
N GLY A 23 4.65 21.31 1.46
CA GLY A 23 4.36 20.72 0.15
C GLY A 23 4.58 19.22 0.11
N ILE A 24 4.47 18.55 1.26
CA ILE A 24 4.61 17.11 1.41
C ILE A 24 3.23 16.45 1.43
N ASN A 25 3.19 15.16 1.08
CA ASN A 25 2.03 14.32 1.33
C ASN A 25 2.42 13.31 2.41
N LEU A 26 1.80 13.41 3.59
CA LEU A 26 2.09 12.48 4.68
C LEU A 26 1.46 11.11 4.38
N PRO A 27 1.98 10.01 4.91
CA PRO A 27 1.31 8.71 4.80
C PRO A 27 -0.01 8.74 5.59
N PRO A 28 -1.13 8.21 5.05
CA PRO A 28 -2.36 8.08 5.83
C PRO A 28 -2.15 7.12 7.02
N PRO A 29 -2.89 7.28 8.14
CA PRO A 29 -2.87 6.31 9.23
C PRO A 29 -3.23 4.90 8.72
N SER A 30 -2.72 3.88 9.40
CA SER A 30 -2.93 2.48 9.01
C SER A 30 -4.41 2.08 9.02
N GLU A 31 -4.76 1.04 8.25
CA GLU A 31 -6.10 0.44 8.19
C GLU A 31 -6.46 -0.17 9.56
N GLY A 32 -7.06 0.64 10.45
CA GLY A 32 -7.39 0.25 11.83
C GLY A 32 -7.13 1.35 12.86
N GLU A 33 -6.38 2.39 12.50
CA GLU A 33 -6.23 3.59 13.32
C GLU A 33 -7.23 4.68 12.91
N ASP A 34 -7.40 5.67 13.78
CA ASP A 34 -8.29 6.81 13.51
C ASP A 34 -7.81 7.59 12.28
N PRO A 35 -8.69 7.84 11.28
CA PRO A 35 -8.30 8.53 10.05
C PRO A 35 -7.89 9.99 10.31
N ASN A 36 -8.37 10.58 11.40
CA ASN A 36 -8.08 11.96 11.81
C ASN A 36 -6.91 12.06 12.80
N ARG A 37 -6.17 10.97 13.01
CA ARG A 37 -4.99 10.97 13.90
C ARG A 37 -3.96 12.01 13.43
N LEU A 38 -3.37 12.69 14.41
CA LEU A 38 -2.24 13.60 14.19
C LEU A 38 -1.01 12.85 13.62
N PRO A 39 -0.18 13.53 12.83
CA PRO A 39 0.98 12.89 12.21
C PRO A 39 2.03 12.49 13.25
N THR A 40 2.72 11.38 13.04
CA THR A 40 3.80 10.95 13.92
C THR A 40 5.12 11.65 13.52
N ALA A 41 6.01 11.90 14.48
CA ALA A 41 7.32 12.49 14.20
C ALA A 41 8.12 11.71 13.13
N GLU A 42 8.04 10.38 13.14
CA GLU A 42 8.69 9.51 12.16
C GLU A 42 8.17 9.75 10.74
N GLU A 43 6.86 9.79 10.58
CA GLU A 43 6.20 10.03 9.29
C GLU A 43 6.63 11.39 8.73
N LEU A 44 6.59 12.43 9.56
CA LEU A 44 6.95 13.80 9.18
C LEU A 44 8.41 13.93 8.78
N LEU A 45 9.34 13.43 9.61
CA LEU A 45 10.77 13.56 9.35
C LEU A 45 11.21 12.73 8.16
N THR A 46 10.68 11.52 8.02
CA THR A 46 11.00 10.62 6.91
C THR A 46 10.49 11.19 5.59
N THR A 47 9.24 11.65 5.53
CA THR A 47 8.68 12.23 4.30
C THR A 47 9.36 13.54 3.92
N TYR A 48 9.54 14.47 4.85
CA TYR A 48 10.16 15.76 4.55
C TYR A 48 11.64 15.62 4.19
N GLY A 49 12.38 14.78 4.92
CA GLY A 49 13.77 14.45 4.61
C GLY A 49 13.92 13.79 3.24
N SER A 50 13.01 12.86 2.90
CA SER A 50 12.97 12.20 1.59
C SER A 50 12.68 13.17 0.45
N MET A 51 11.64 13.99 0.57
CA MET A 51 11.28 14.98 -0.44
C MET A 51 12.41 15.99 -0.67
N ARG A 52 13.09 16.42 0.41
CA ARG A 52 14.16 17.43 0.33
C ARG A 52 15.53 16.86 -0.03
N GLY A 53 15.70 15.54 0.00
CA GLY A 53 16.96 14.86 -0.27
C GLY A 53 17.96 14.90 0.89
N TYR A 54 17.50 15.06 2.13
CA TYR A 54 18.33 14.93 3.32
C TYR A 54 18.57 13.45 3.59
N MET A 55 19.56 12.87 2.92
CA MET A 55 19.89 11.44 3.02
C MET A 55 21.16 11.22 3.86
N ALA A 56 21.15 10.18 4.67
CA ALA A 56 22.32 9.64 5.32
C ALA A 56 23.09 8.70 4.37
N VAL A 57 24.32 8.32 4.75
CA VAL A 57 25.22 7.50 3.93
C VAL A 57 24.64 6.13 3.57
N ASN A 58 23.78 5.59 4.44
CA ASN A 58 23.05 4.33 4.24
C ASN A 58 21.84 4.45 3.30
N GLY A 59 21.55 5.64 2.75
CA GLY A 59 20.41 5.90 1.88
C GLY A 59 19.07 6.09 2.59
N THR A 60 19.05 6.14 3.93
CA THR A 60 17.84 6.50 4.69
C THR A 60 17.75 8.02 4.87
N PRO A 61 16.55 8.60 5.00
CA PRO A 61 16.42 10.00 5.34
C PRO A 61 17.09 10.33 6.69
N ASP A 62 17.80 11.45 6.73
CA ASP A 62 18.50 11.99 7.89
C ASP A 62 17.50 12.74 8.79
N CYS A 63 16.83 11.98 9.67
CA CYS A 63 15.87 12.49 10.65
C CYS A 63 16.44 13.60 11.55
N PRO A 64 17.63 13.49 12.17
CA PRO A 64 18.14 14.55 13.04
C PRO A 64 18.46 15.84 12.28
N ARG A 65 18.93 15.77 11.03
CA ARG A 65 19.10 16.96 10.19
C ARG A 65 17.77 17.61 9.86
N THR A 66 16.79 16.81 9.47
CA THR A 66 15.44 17.26 9.12
C THR A 66 14.76 17.92 10.32
N ALA A 67 14.87 17.33 11.51
CA ALA A 67 14.28 17.83 12.75
C ALA A 67 14.77 19.24 13.10
N ARG A 68 16.06 19.53 12.91
CA ARG A 68 16.60 20.87 13.17
C ARG A 68 15.92 21.96 12.32
N TYR A 69 15.60 21.66 11.06
CA TYR A 69 14.91 22.61 10.19
C TYR A 69 13.45 22.82 10.61
N ILE A 70 12.74 21.74 10.95
CA ILE A 70 11.35 21.83 11.41
C ILE A 70 11.25 22.59 12.72
N LEU A 71 12.10 22.28 13.70
CA LEU A 71 12.11 22.97 15.00
C LEU A 71 12.50 24.45 14.85
N LYS A 72 13.44 24.76 13.94
CA LYS A 72 13.78 26.15 13.61
C LYS A 72 12.58 26.90 13.03
N ASP A 73 11.81 26.27 12.16
CA ASP A 73 10.61 26.87 11.56
C ASP A 73 9.50 27.10 12.60
N PHE A 74 9.37 26.20 13.57
CA PHE A 74 8.45 26.36 14.71
C PHE A 74 8.82 27.55 15.57
N VAL A 75 10.08 27.67 15.98
CA VAL A 75 10.55 28.80 16.80
C VAL A 75 10.47 30.14 16.04
N ASN A 76 10.69 30.13 14.72
CA ASN A 76 10.58 31.33 13.89
C ASN A 76 9.14 31.74 13.55
N GLY A 77 8.13 30.96 13.96
CA GLY A 77 6.71 31.22 13.68
C GLY A 77 6.27 30.91 12.25
N ARG A 78 7.07 30.17 11.46
CA ARG A 78 6.62 29.61 10.18
C ARG A 78 5.59 28.49 10.41
N LEU A 79 5.80 27.71 11.46
CA LEU A 79 4.83 26.79 12.03
C LEU A 79 4.27 27.45 13.30
N LEU A 80 3.07 28.03 13.21
CA LEU A 80 2.46 28.78 14.31
C LEU A 80 1.54 27.88 15.14
N TYR A 81 1.74 27.91 16.46
CA TYR A 81 0.81 27.37 17.43
C TYR A 81 0.67 28.35 18.59
N CYS A 82 -0.57 28.57 19.03
CA CYS A 82 -0.89 29.42 20.16
C CYS A 82 -1.59 28.58 21.22
N HIS A 83 -1.17 28.72 22.47
CA HIS A 83 -1.90 28.09 23.58
C HIS A 83 -3.23 28.81 23.80
N PRO A 84 -4.34 28.08 23.92
CA PRO A 84 -5.61 28.68 24.27
C PRO A 84 -5.54 29.24 25.70
N PRO A 85 -6.25 30.34 25.99
CA PRO A 85 -6.44 30.80 27.35
C PRO A 85 -7.23 29.75 28.15
N LEU A 86 -7.07 29.75 29.47
CA LEU A 86 -7.63 28.71 30.37
C LEU A 86 -9.16 28.59 30.31
N ASP A 87 -9.86 29.66 29.94
CA ASP A 87 -11.33 29.72 29.92
C ASP A 87 -11.95 29.37 28.56
N VAL A 88 -11.14 29.01 27.56
CA VAL A 88 -11.62 28.76 26.18
C VAL A 88 -11.23 27.36 25.74
N ASP A 89 -12.17 26.68 25.08
CA ASP A 89 -11.91 25.36 24.54
C ASP A 89 -10.84 25.41 23.44
N PRO A 90 -9.81 24.52 23.49
CA PRO A 90 -8.70 24.52 22.53
C PRO A 90 -9.15 24.43 21.06
N GLU A 91 -10.16 23.61 20.77
CA GLU A 91 -10.65 23.40 19.41
C GLU A 91 -11.29 24.67 18.84
N GLU A 92 -12.11 25.37 19.63
CA GLU A 92 -12.74 26.63 19.22
C GLU A 92 -11.71 27.74 18.99
N PHE A 93 -10.67 27.79 19.84
CA PHE A 93 -9.60 28.78 19.71
C PHE A 93 -8.76 28.57 18.45
N HIS A 94 -8.48 27.33 18.05
CA HIS A 94 -7.67 27.02 16.88
C HIS A 94 -8.44 27.17 15.55
N ASP A 95 -9.77 27.08 15.57
CA ASP A 95 -10.64 27.33 14.41
C ASP A 95 -10.70 28.82 14.01
N CYS A 96 -10.23 29.72 14.87
CA CYS A 96 -10.23 31.18 14.65
C CYS A 96 -9.32 31.67 13.50
N GLY A 97 -8.64 30.77 12.78
CA GLY A 97 -7.93 31.11 11.54
C GLY A 97 -6.45 31.47 11.72
N LEU A 98 -5.74 30.81 12.65
CA LEU A 98 -4.30 31.02 12.88
C LEU A 98 -3.43 30.65 11.66
N VAL A 99 -3.95 29.86 10.72
CA VAL A 99 -3.26 29.52 9.47
C VAL A 99 -3.86 30.33 8.32
N PRO A 100 -3.06 31.12 7.58
CA PRO A 100 -3.55 31.87 6.43
C PRO A 100 -4.19 30.93 5.39
N LYS A 101 -5.49 31.12 5.15
CA LYS A 101 -6.28 30.29 4.22
C LYS A 101 -5.68 30.25 2.81
N ASP A 102 -5.04 31.34 2.39
CA ASP A 102 -4.36 31.49 1.11
C ASP A 102 -3.24 30.46 0.87
N LEU A 103 -2.56 30.03 1.94
CA LEU A 103 -1.51 29.01 1.86
C LEU A 103 -2.10 27.62 1.63
N MET A 104 -3.19 27.29 2.34
CA MET A 104 -3.90 26.03 2.17
C MET A 104 -4.50 25.90 0.76
N GLU A 105 -5.07 26.97 0.22
CA GLU A 105 -5.74 26.94 -1.08
C GLU A 105 -4.74 26.74 -2.25
N LYS A 106 -3.64 27.48 -2.26
CA LYS A 106 -2.56 27.36 -3.27
C LYS A 106 -1.98 25.95 -3.32
N GLN A 107 -1.82 25.32 -2.15
CA GLN A 107 -1.28 23.97 -2.04
C GLN A 107 -2.30 22.89 -2.44
N SER A 108 -3.57 23.06 -2.08
CA SER A 108 -4.64 22.17 -2.56
C SER A 108 -4.70 22.11 -4.08
N ALA A 109 -4.43 23.22 -4.77
CA ALA A 109 -4.38 23.27 -6.24
C ALA A 109 -3.14 22.54 -6.82
N LEU A 110 -2.00 22.58 -6.13
CA LEU A 110 -0.77 21.86 -6.51
C LEU A 110 -0.91 20.35 -6.30
N LEU A 111 -1.49 19.92 -5.17
CA LEU A 111 -1.71 18.51 -4.85
C LEU A 111 -2.80 17.88 -5.73
N LYS A 112 -3.86 18.62 -6.10
CA LYS A 112 -4.91 18.16 -7.04
C LYS A 112 -4.39 17.85 -8.45
N LYS A 113 -3.23 18.38 -8.85
CA LYS A 113 -2.60 18.08 -10.15
C LYS A 113 -1.85 16.76 -10.19
N LYS A 114 -1.52 16.16 -9.04
CA LYS A 114 -0.90 14.84 -8.99
C LYS A 114 -2.01 13.78 -9.08
N PRO A 115 -1.91 12.77 -9.96
CA PRO A 115 -2.83 11.64 -9.91
C PRO A 115 -2.77 11.05 -8.50
N LYS A 116 -3.94 10.86 -7.87
CA LYS A 116 -4.03 10.14 -6.59
C LYS A 116 -3.54 8.72 -6.86
N GLU A 117 -2.27 8.47 -6.58
CA GLU A 117 -1.75 7.12 -6.40
C GLU A 117 -2.43 6.59 -5.14
N ALA A 118 -3.59 5.97 -5.31
CA ALA A 118 -4.21 5.21 -4.25
C ALA A 118 -3.24 4.07 -3.92
N THR A 119 -2.56 4.17 -2.78
CA THR A 119 -1.89 3.01 -2.19
C THR A 119 -2.93 1.89 -2.16
N PRO A 120 -2.71 0.77 -2.85
CA PRO A 120 -3.71 -0.27 -2.89
C PRO A 120 -3.89 -0.78 -1.47
N SER A 121 -5.03 -0.46 -0.87
CA SER A 121 -5.34 -0.88 0.50
C SER A 121 -5.23 -2.39 0.57
N GLN A 122 -4.65 -2.92 1.65
CA GLN A 122 -4.52 -4.37 1.84
C GLN A 122 -5.90 -5.01 1.67
N SER A 123 -6.93 -4.41 2.26
CA SER A 123 -8.33 -4.82 2.09
C SER A 123 -8.83 -4.86 0.65
N LYS A 124 -8.35 -4.01 -0.26
CA LYS A 124 -8.72 -4.03 -1.69
C LYS A 124 -7.95 -5.12 -2.44
N LEU A 125 -6.65 -5.25 -2.18
CA LEU A 125 -5.83 -6.34 -2.72
C LEU A 125 -6.37 -7.70 -2.30
N ASP A 126 -6.76 -7.81 -1.02
CA ASP A 126 -7.30 -9.01 -0.41
C ASP A 126 -8.64 -9.40 -1.04
N LYS A 127 -9.53 -8.43 -1.21
CA LYS A 127 -10.80 -8.63 -1.92
C LYS A 127 -10.57 -9.08 -3.35
N ASP A 128 -9.67 -8.44 -4.09
CA ASP A 128 -9.42 -8.79 -5.49
C ASP A 128 -8.70 -10.14 -5.63
N PHE A 129 -7.88 -10.51 -4.65
CA PHE A 129 -7.22 -11.81 -4.56
C PHE A 129 -8.22 -12.93 -4.22
N PHE A 130 -9.01 -12.77 -3.16
CA PHE A 130 -9.95 -13.80 -2.69
C PHE A 130 -11.26 -13.85 -3.48
N LYS A 131 -11.61 -12.82 -4.27
CA LYS A 131 -12.70 -12.90 -5.26
C LYS A 131 -12.40 -13.87 -6.40
N LYS A 132 -11.12 -14.15 -6.70
CA LYS A 132 -10.76 -15.18 -7.68
C LYS A 132 -11.07 -16.55 -7.09
N LEU A 133 -12.29 -17.04 -7.32
CA LEU A 133 -12.77 -18.38 -6.95
C LEU A 133 -11.90 -19.53 -7.50
N ASN A 134 -11.02 -19.24 -8.46
CA ASN A 134 -10.05 -20.18 -9.01
C ASN A 134 -8.62 -19.64 -8.84
N VAL A 135 -8.08 -19.68 -7.62
CA VAL A 135 -6.63 -19.65 -7.44
C VAL A 135 -6.08 -20.99 -7.95
N GLY A 136 -5.85 -21.07 -9.26
CA GLY A 136 -5.22 -22.23 -9.88
C GLY A 136 -3.82 -22.41 -9.33
N MET A 137 -3.63 -23.36 -8.42
CA MET A 137 -2.31 -23.76 -7.96
C MET A 137 -1.52 -24.33 -9.14
N HIS A 138 -0.59 -23.57 -9.69
CA HIS A 138 0.30 -24.05 -10.74
C HIS A 138 1.38 -24.97 -10.16
N SER A 139 0.98 -26.16 -9.71
CA SER A 139 1.95 -27.19 -9.33
C SER A 139 2.68 -27.67 -10.59
N LYS A 140 3.99 -27.41 -10.69
CA LYS A 140 4.83 -28.10 -11.67
C LYS A 140 5.10 -29.52 -11.18
N GLY A 141 4.34 -30.46 -11.70
CA GLY A 141 4.50 -31.88 -11.43
C GLY A 141 3.22 -32.64 -11.78
N SER A 142 3.35 -33.88 -12.25
CA SER A 142 2.19 -34.75 -12.43
C SER A 142 1.69 -35.16 -11.04
N VAL A 143 0.72 -34.43 -10.50
CA VAL A 143 -0.06 -34.90 -9.36
C VAL A 143 -1.17 -35.77 -9.91
N ASN A 144 -1.02 -37.09 -9.79
CA ASN A 144 -2.06 -38.04 -10.13
C ASN A 144 -3.08 -38.08 -8.96
N ILE A 145 -4.00 -37.11 -8.93
CA ILE A 145 -5.04 -37.06 -7.91
C ILE A 145 -6.10 -38.12 -8.26
N ARG A 146 -6.07 -39.26 -7.58
CA ARG A 146 -7.20 -40.19 -7.57
C ARG A 146 -8.25 -39.60 -6.62
N GLN A 147 -9.27 -38.97 -7.18
CA GLN A 147 -10.46 -38.61 -6.40
C GLN A 147 -11.15 -39.90 -5.96
N THR A 148 -11.16 -40.12 -4.65
CA THR A 148 -11.95 -41.12 -3.97
C THR A 148 -13.42 -40.72 -4.01
N GLY A 149 -14.30 -41.63 -4.45
CA GLY A 149 -15.74 -41.53 -4.21
C GLY A 149 -16.58 -41.84 -5.45
N GLY A 150 -17.01 -43.11 -5.59
CA GLY A 150 -18.00 -43.48 -6.60
C GLY A 150 -18.03 -44.99 -6.85
N VAL A 151 -18.97 -45.66 -6.19
CA VAL A 151 -19.32 -47.09 -6.35
C VAL A 151 -19.79 -47.41 -7.79
N SER A 152 -19.29 -48.50 -8.37
CA SER A 152 -20.08 -49.34 -9.29
C SER A 152 -19.50 -50.74 -9.39
N MET A 153 -20.40 -51.72 -9.21
CA MET A 153 -20.21 -53.16 -9.27
C MET A 153 -20.26 -53.68 -10.71
N GLY A 154 -19.59 -54.82 -10.95
CA GLY A 154 -19.68 -55.66 -12.15
C GLY A 154 -18.36 -55.67 -12.92
N GLY A 155 -17.60 -56.76 -13.05
CA GLY A 155 -17.97 -58.17 -13.15
C GLY A 155 -17.69 -58.62 -14.59
N GLY A 156 -16.69 -59.49 -14.80
CA GLY A 156 -16.53 -60.24 -16.05
C GLY A 156 -15.10 -60.30 -16.61
N SER A 157 -14.44 -61.44 -16.39
CA SER A 157 -13.34 -61.93 -17.23
C SER A 157 -13.88 -62.44 -18.56
N VAL A 158 -13.25 -62.09 -19.69
CA VAL A 158 -13.14 -62.99 -20.86
C VAL A 158 -11.79 -62.80 -21.55
N SER A 159 -11.13 -63.92 -21.76
CA SER A 159 -9.95 -64.13 -22.61
C SER A 159 -10.39 -64.34 -24.05
N GLY A 160 -9.64 -63.83 -25.04
CA GLY A 160 -9.71 -64.35 -26.41
C GLY A 160 -9.51 -63.36 -27.58
N SER A 161 -8.26 -63.28 -28.04
CA SER A 161 -7.79 -63.29 -29.45
C SER A 161 -8.08 -62.18 -30.49
N MET A 162 -6.99 -61.90 -31.23
CA MET A 162 -6.80 -61.51 -32.64
C MET A 162 -7.12 -60.11 -33.20
N THR A 163 -6.01 -59.40 -33.47
CA THR A 163 -5.67 -58.61 -34.68
C THR A 163 -6.57 -57.46 -35.12
N SER A 164 -6.11 -56.23 -34.86
CA SER A 164 -6.04 -55.13 -35.83
C SER A 164 -5.24 -53.96 -35.24
N VAL A 165 -4.20 -53.53 -35.95
CA VAL A 165 -3.31 -52.43 -35.56
C VAL A 165 -4.05 -51.11 -35.74
N ALA A 166 -4.60 -50.57 -34.66
CA ALA A 166 -4.94 -49.16 -34.54
C ALA A 166 -4.29 -48.61 -33.28
N GLY A 167 -3.43 -47.59 -33.44
CA GLY A 167 -2.54 -47.07 -32.41
C GLY A 167 -3.22 -46.72 -31.09
N LYS A 168 -2.50 -46.98 -29.99
CA LYS A 168 -2.94 -46.78 -28.60
C LYS A 168 -3.57 -45.39 -28.39
N PRO A 169 -4.85 -45.28 -27.99
CA PRO A 169 -5.60 -44.01 -27.98
C PRO A 169 -5.12 -42.99 -26.93
N TRP A 170 -4.40 -43.45 -25.90
CA TRP A 170 -3.84 -42.60 -24.84
C TRP A 170 -2.57 -41.83 -25.24
N LYS A 171 -2.00 -42.07 -26.42
CA LYS A 171 -0.72 -41.46 -26.83
C LYS A 171 -0.93 -40.19 -27.64
N LYS A 172 -1.76 -39.28 -27.13
CA LYS A 172 -1.80 -37.89 -27.60
C LYS A 172 -0.68 -37.14 -26.88
N HIS A 173 0.41 -36.86 -27.59
CA HIS A 173 1.48 -36.02 -27.06
C HIS A 173 1.06 -34.56 -27.14
N ASN A 174 0.29 -34.11 -26.14
CA ASN A 174 -0.23 -32.74 -26.03
C ASN A 174 0.86 -31.75 -25.56
N ASN A 175 1.96 -31.68 -26.31
CA ASN A 175 3.11 -30.80 -26.01
C ASN A 175 2.98 -29.39 -26.61
N LYS A 176 1.79 -29.00 -27.09
CA LYS A 176 1.53 -27.61 -27.46
C LYS A 176 1.55 -26.74 -26.20
N GLY A 177 2.34 -25.67 -26.20
CA GLY A 177 2.39 -24.69 -25.11
C GLY A 177 3.34 -25.01 -23.93
N LYS A 178 4.03 -26.16 -23.91
CA LYS A 178 4.85 -26.56 -22.74
C LYS A 178 6.03 -25.63 -22.42
N ARG A 179 6.44 -24.80 -23.40
CA ARG A 179 7.48 -23.77 -23.26
C ARG A 179 6.94 -22.35 -23.45
N GLU A 180 5.63 -22.21 -23.54
CA GLU A 180 5.00 -20.91 -23.63
C GLU A 180 5.08 -20.24 -22.26
N LYS A 181 5.74 -19.09 -22.23
CA LYS A 181 5.93 -18.35 -20.98
C LYS A 181 4.58 -17.75 -20.60
N LEU A 182 4.14 -17.97 -19.36
CA LEU A 182 2.87 -17.44 -18.83
C LEU A 182 2.67 -15.93 -19.13
N ARG A 183 3.75 -15.15 -19.08
CA ARG A 183 3.77 -13.72 -19.44
C ARG A 183 3.30 -13.38 -20.87
N ARG A 184 3.31 -14.35 -21.79
CA ARG A 184 2.80 -14.17 -23.16
C ARG A 184 1.30 -14.43 -23.27
N VAL A 185 0.76 -15.34 -22.46
CA VAL A 185 -0.65 -15.76 -22.51
C VAL A 185 -1.58 -14.72 -21.87
N TYR A 186 -1.13 -14.05 -20.81
CA TYR A 186 -1.93 -13.06 -20.09
C TYR A 186 -1.56 -11.61 -20.42
N LYS A 187 -0.93 -11.38 -21.58
CA LYS A 187 -0.50 -10.03 -21.98
C LYS A 187 -1.68 -9.12 -22.36
N ASP A 188 -2.82 -9.70 -22.73
CA ASP A 188 -3.94 -8.98 -23.36
C ASP A 188 -5.20 -8.92 -22.47
N GLY A 189 -5.08 -9.19 -21.16
CA GLY A 189 -6.16 -9.08 -20.19
C GLY A 189 -5.99 -7.86 -19.28
N GLU A 190 -6.29 -6.68 -19.81
CA GLU A 190 -6.55 -5.44 -19.07
C GLU A 190 -8.04 -5.08 -19.18
#